data_AF-A0A9P8L5U5-F1
#
_entry.id   AF-A0A9P8L5U5-F1
#
_cell.length_a   1.000
_cell.length_b   1.000
_cell.length_c   1.000
_cell.angle_alpha   90.00
_cell.angle_beta   90.00
_cell.angle_gamma   90.00
#
_symmetry.space_group_name_H-M   'P 1'
#
loop_
_entity.id
_entity.type
_entity.pdbx_description
1 polymer ?
#
loop_
_entity_poly.entity_id
_entity_poly.type
_entity_poly.pdbx_seq_one_letter_code
_entity_poly.pdbx_strand_id
1 'polypeptide(L)'
;MAGVEVWIMHGTLLGWWWNAKLGAQILPWDSDTDVQVTESTMHYLANYYNMSVHHYVDPDSSEETGYLLEINPNYFNRSRSDLHNVIDARWVDTRTGLFVDITVVTRNYSHPTKGMLSCKDGHDYLVGLYGHML
;
A
#
# COMPACT_ATOMS: atom_id res chain seq x y z
N MET A 1 -2.63 17.30 4.07
CA MET A 1 -2.29 15.92 3.66
C MET A 1 -0.83 15.89 3.24
N ALA A 2 -0.09 14.85 3.60
CA ALA A 2 1.37 14.78 3.45
C ALA A 2 1.89 14.59 2.00
N GLY A 3 1.04 14.74 0.97
CA GLY A 3 1.46 14.67 -0.44
C GLY A 3 2.10 13.34 -0.82
N VAL A 4 1.65 12.23 -0.21
CA VAL A 4 2.21 10.90 -0.43
C VAL A 4 1.57 10.25 -1.65
N GLU A 5 2.39 9.79 -2.58
CA GLU A 5 1.95 8.99 -3.72
C GLU A 5 1.66 7.55 -3.29
N VAL A 6 0.44 7.10 -3.58
CA VAL A 6 -0.09 5.77 -3.26
C VAL A 6 -1.04 5.35 -4.37
N TRP A 7 -1.10 4.05 -4.66
CA TRP A 7 -2.07 3.50 -5.59
C TRP A 7 -2.62 2.16 -5.09
N ILE A 8 -3.89 1.89 -5.41
CA ILE A 8 -4.55 0.61 -5.10
C ILE A 8 -4.03 -0.50 -6.02
N MET A 9 -3.90 -1.72 -5.49
CA MET A 9 -3.33 -2.86 -6.22
C MET A 9 -4.12 -4.15 -6.00
N HIS A 10 -3.70 -5.24 -6.66
CA HIS A 10 -4.24 -6.59 -6.49
C HIS A 10 -5.78 -6.66 -6.61
N GLY A 11 -6.44 -7.40 -5.71
CA GLY A 11 -7.89 -7.55 -5.66
C GLY A 11 -8.63 -6.24 -5.41
N THR A 12 -8.00 -5.30 -4.69
CA THR A 12 -8.55 -3.94 -4.47
C THR A 12 -8.71 -3.18 -5.77
N LEU A 13 -7.70 -3.20 -6.65
CA LEU A 13 -7.78 -2.54 -7.96
C LEU A 13 -8.86 -3.17 -8.87
N LEU A 14 -8.96 -4.50 -8.86
CA LEU A 14 -9.97 -5.24 -9.63
C LEU A 14 -11.38 -4.94 -9.13
N GLY A 15 -11.58 -4.93 -7.80
CA GLY A 15 -12.83 -4.56 -7.16
C GLY A 15 -13.27 -3.14 -7.54
N TRP A 16 -12.35 -2.18 -7.48
CA TRP A 16 -12.62 -0.82 -7.92
C TRP A 16 -13.03 -0.75 -9.41
N TRP A 17 -12.28 -1.40 -10.30
CA TRP A 17 -12.53 -1.33 -11.73
C TRP A 17 -13.88 -1.94 -12.15
N TRP A 18 -14.26 -3.08 -11.58
CA TRP A 18 -15.47 -3.80 -11.98
C TRP A 18 -16.71 -3.45 -11.17
N ASN A 19 -16.56 -3.20 -9.87
CA ASN A 19 -17.70 -3.11 -8.95
C ASN A 19 -18.02 -1.68 -8.48
N ALA A 20 -17.18 -0.68 -8.77
CA ALA A 20 -17.42 0.70 -8.34
C ALA A 20 -18.78 1.25 -8.80
N LYS A 21 -19.31 0.79 -9.94
CA LYS A 21 -20.64 1.18 -10.44
C LYS A 21 -21.82 0.50 -9.73
N LEU A 22 -21.56 -0.57 -8.98
CA LEU A 22 -22.57 -1.39 -8.31
C LEU A 22 -22.62 -1.14 -6.79
N GLY A 23 -21.87 -0.15 -6.29
CA GLY A 23 -21.82 0.19 -4.86
C GLY A 23 -20.98 -0.74 -4.00
N ALA A 24 -20.42 -1.82 -4.56
CA ALA A 24 -19.44 -2.68 -3.90
C ALA A 24 -18.03 -2.18 -4.20
N GLN A 25 -17.22 -1.95 -3.15
CA GLN A 25 -15.90 -1.31 -3.27
C GLN A 25 -14.75 -2.34 -3.40
N ILE A 26 -14.95 -3.56 -2.90
CA ILE A 26 -14.01 -4.69 -2.98
C ILE A 26 -14.69 -5.93 -3.58
N LEU A 27 -13.93 -6.96 -3.97
CA LEU A 27 -14.54 -8.22 -4.44
C LEU A 27 -15.25 -8.92 -3.26
N PRO A 28 -16.43 -9.54 -3.43
CA PRO A 28 -17.20 -10.14 -2.33
C PRO A 28 -16.51 -11.27 -1.54
N TRP A 29 -15.43 -11.81 -2.09
CA TRP A 29 -14.63 -12.89 -1.51
C TRP A 29 -13.22 -12.42 -1.10
N ASP A 30 -12.91 -11.14 -1.25
CA ASP A 30 -11.65 -10.54 -0.82
C ASP A 30 -11.73 -10.16 0.65
N SER A 31 -10.65 -10.38 1.40
CA SER A 31 -10.63 -10.18 2.86
C SER A 31 -9.72 -9.05 3.32
N ASP A 32 -8.92 -8.50 2.41
CA ASP A 32 -7.95 -7.45 2.64
C ASP A 32 -8.05 -6.34 1.59
N THR A 33 -7.36 -5.24 1.87
CA THR A 33 -7.24 -4.10 0.96
C THR A 33 -5.77 -3.76 0.84
N ASP A 34 -5.27 -3.70 -0.39
CA ASP A 34 -3.85 -3.52 -0.68
C ASP A 34 -3.59 -2.21 -1.40
N VAL A 35 -2.61 -1.48 -0.88
CA VAL A 35 -2.01 -0.34 -1.56
C VAL A 35 -0.51 -0.51 -1.69
N GLN A 36 0.06 0.14 -2.69
CA GLN A 36 1.49 0.22 -2.87
C GLN A 36 2.00 1.65 -2.78
N VAL A 37 3.24 1.76 -2.31
CA VAL A 37 4.00 3.01 -2.25
C VAL A 37 5.42 2.80 -2.74
N THR A 38 6.10 3.89 -3.10
CA THR A 38 7.52 3.85 -3.41
C THR A 38 8.37 3.67 -2.14
N GLU A 39 9.60 3.17 -2.31
CA GLU A 39 10.56 3.03 -1.20
C GLU A 39 10.88 4.38 -0.52
N SER A 40 11.03 5.46 -1.30
CA SER A 40 11.26 6.80 -0.74
C SER A 40 10.08 7.28 0.10
N THR A 41 8.84 7.01 -0.34
CA THR A 41 7.64 7.28 0.42
C THR A 41 7.64 6.51 1.74
N MET A 42 7.98 5.22 1.72
CA MET A 42 8.00 4.41 2.94
C MET A 42 9.02 4.94 3.95
N HIS A 43 10.22 5.32 3.50
CA HIS A 43 11.21 5.95 4.38
C HIS A 43 10.70 7.26 4.99
N TYR A 44 9.98 8.08 4.21
CA TYR A 44 9.36 9.29 4.72
C TYR A 44 8.32 8.99 5.79
N LEU A 45 7.41 8.04 5.54
CA LEU A 45 6.40 7.62 6.50
C LEU A 45 7.03 7.05 7.78
N ALA A 46 8.04 6.19 7.66
CA ALA A 46 8.75 5.61 8.80
C ALA A 46 9.41 6.66 9.69
N ASN A 47 10.01 7.69 9.10
CA ASN A 47 10.76 8.71 9.86
C ASN A 47 9.85 9.73 10.56
N TYR A 48 8.67 10.01 10.01
CA TYR A 48 7.86 11.16 10.44
C TYR A 48 6.46 10.79 10.95
N TYR A 49 5.94 9.61 10.59
CA TYR A 49 4.54 9.24 10.82
C TYR A 49 4.36 7.82 11.38
N ASN A 50 5.43 7.08 11.67
CA ASN A 50 5.27 5.77 12.29
C ASN A 50 4.59 5.90 13.66
N MET A 51 3.57 5.07 13.91
CA MET A 51 2.74 5.06 15.12
C MET A 51 1.93 6.34 15.35
N SER A 52 1.67 7.16 14.32
CA SER A 52 0.75 8.29 14.44
C SER A 52 -0.69 7.90 14.13
N VAL A 53 -1.64 8.52 14.83
CA VAL A 53 -3.07 8.39 14.58
C VAL A 53 -3.55 9.57 13.75
N HIS A 54 -4.24 9.27 12.65
CA HIS A 54 -4.82 10.22 11.73
C HIS A 54 -6.34 10.15 11.80
N HIS A 55 -6.97 11.29 12.03
CA HIS A 55 -8.41 11.37 12.20
C HIS A 55 -9.07 11.79 10.89
N TYR A 56 -10.12 11.07 10.52
CA TYR A 56 -10.97 11.39 9.37
C TYR A 56 -12.40 11.52 9.85
N VAL A 57 -13.06 12.60 9.43
CA VAL A 57 -14.48 12.84 9.71
C VAL A 57 -15.24 12.52 8.42
N ASP A 58 -16.12 11.54 8.50
CA ASP A 58 -17.00 11.18 7.40
C ASP A 58 -17.96 12.36 7.13
N PRO A 59 -17.95 12.93 5.91
CA PRO A 59 -18.80 14.08 5.58
C PRO A 59 -20.29 13.77 5.61
N ASP A 60 -20.70 12.51 5.41
CA ASP A 60 -22.11 12.12 5.35
C ASP A 60 -22.69 11.80 6.73
N SER A 61 -21.90 11.15 7.60
CA SER A 61 -22.32 10.74 8.94
C SER A 61 -21.86 11.66 10.07
N SER A 62 -20.87 12.53 9.81
CA SER A 62 -20.15 13.30 10.83
C SER A 62 -19.47 12.44 11.90
N GLU A 63 -19.34 11.11 11.69
CA GLU A 63 -18.56 10.25 12.57
C GLU A 63 -17.06 10.49 12.33
N GLU A 64 -16.31 10.62 13.42
CA GLU A 64 -14.86 10.67 13.40
C GLU A 64 -14.30 9.25 13.60
N THR A 65 -13.39 8.84 12.71
CA THR A 65 -12.67 7.58 12.82
C THR A 65 -11.17 7.85 12.87
N GLY A 66 -10.49 7.24 13.84
CA GLY A 66 -9.04 7.29 13.98
C GLY A 66 -8.37 6.12 13.26
N TYR A 67 -7.35 6.42 12.46
CA TYR A 67 -6.54 5.45 11.73
C TYR A 67 -5.09 5.52 12.18
N LEU A 68 -4.58 4.43 12.74
CA LEU A 68 -3.18 4.28 13.11
C LEU A 68 -2.36 3.93 11.86
N LEU A 69 -1.26 4.66 11.63
CA LEU A 69 -0.22 4.24 10.70
C LEU A 69 0.84 3.44 11.44
N GLU A 70 0.96 2.15 11.16
CA GLU A 70 1.99 1.28 11.71
C GLU A 70 2.97 0.86 10.63
N ILE A 71 4.26 1.14 10.83
CA ILE A 71 5.33 0.69 9.93
C ILE A 71 6.01 -0.54 10.53
N ASN A 72 6.08 -1.62 9.74
CA ASN A 72 6.79 -2.83 10.13
C ASN A 72 8.28 -2.51 10.30
N PRO A 73 8.91 -2.80 11.45
CA PRO A 73 10.33 -2.52 11.67
C PRO A 73 11.26 -3.16 10.62
N ASN A 74 10.83 -4.23 9.94
CA ASN A 74 11.59 -4.95 8.92
C ASN A 74 11.22 -4.54 7.48
N TYR A 75 10.59 -3.37 7.27
CA TYR A 75 10.19 -2.89 5.94
C TYR A 75 11.39 -2.79 4.96
N PHE A 76 12.59 -2.54 5.48
CA PHE A 76 13.83 -2.46 4.69
C PHE A 76 14.31 -3.82 4.15
N ASN A 77 13.88 -4.95 4.73
CA ASN A 77 14.27 -6.27 4.25
C ASN A 77 13.54 -6.58 2.94
N ARG A 78 14.23 -6.48 1.80
CA ARG A 78 13.64 -6.74 0.48
C ARG A 78 13.68 -8.21 0.02
N SER A 79 14.07 -9.14 0.90
CA SER A 79 14.11 -10.55 0.56
C SER A 79 12.71 -11.10 0.29
N ARG A 80 12.57 -11.88 -0.79
CA ARG A 80 11.37 -12.67 -1.09
C ARG A 80 11.37 -14.05 -0.40
N SER A 81 12.47 -14.43 0.26
CA SER A 81 12.55 -15.71 0.96
C SER A 81 11.87 -15.70 2.33
N ASP A 82 11.63 -14.51 2.89
CA ASP A 82 10.96 -14.34 4.17
C ASP A 82 9.44 -14.23 3.97
N LEU A 83 8.77 -15.38 4.01
CA LEU A 83 7.34 -15.50 3.77
C LEU A 83 6.47 -14.87 4.87
N HIS A 84 7.06 -14.49 6.00
CA HIS A 84 6.34 -13.86 7.12
C HIS A 84 6.49 -12.33 7.12
N ASN A 85 7.37 -11.77 6.29
CA ASN A 85 7.66 -10.33 6.21
C ASN A 85 7.26 -9.75 4.85
N VAL A 86 6.03 -10.03 4.42
CA VAL A 86 5.51 -9.58 3.12
C VAL A 86 4.97 -8.15 3.16
N ILE A 87 4.37 -7.76 4.29
CA ILE A 87 3.72 -6.45 4.48
C ILE A 87 4.69 -5.45 5.11
N ASP A 88 4.80 -4.26 4.51
CA ASP A 88 5.75 -3.23 4.92
C ASP A 88 5.14 -2.22 5.91
N ALA A 89 3.84 -1.97 5.84
CA ALA A 89 3.11 -1.12 6.78
C ALA A 89 1.60 -1.38 6.72
N ARG A 90 0.85 -0.80 7.67
CA ARG A 90 -0.61 -0.86 7.72
C ARG A 90 -1.23 0.47 8.11
N TRP A 91 -2.36 0.77 7.51
CA TRP A 91 -3.37 1.63 8.13
C TRP A 91 -4.33 0.76 8.92
N VAL A 92 -4.59 1.08 10.18
CA VAL A 92 -5.47 0.31 11.07
C VAL A 92 -6.56 1.22 11.63
N ASP A 93 -7.82 0.87 11.38
CA ASP A 93 -8.96 1.48 12.07
C ASP A 93 -8.88 1.15 13.57
N THR A 94 -8.71 2.19 14.38
CA THR A 94 -8.52 2.07 15.83
C THR A 94 -9.78 1.58 16.58
N ARG A 95 -10.97 1.68 15.97
CA ARG A 95 -12.24 1.23 16.55
C ARG A 95 -12.51 -0.24 16.25
N THR A 96 -12.26 -0.68 15.01
CA THR A 96 -12.66 -2.01 14.53
C THR A 96 -11.49 -2.99 14.41
N GLY A 97 -10.27 -2.49 14.28
CA GLY A 97 -9.08 -3.30 13.96
C GLY A 97 -8.99 -3.71 12.49
N LEU A 98 -9.91 -3.27 11.62
CA LEU A 98 -9.80 -3.45 10.17
C LEU A 98 -8.57 -2.69 9.65
N PHE A 99 -7.95 -3.21 8.60
CA PHE A 99 -6.69 -2.66 8.10
C PHE A 99 -6.57 -2.65 6.58
N VAL A 100 -5.69 -1.76 6.09
CA VAL A 100 -5.21 -1.70 4.72
C VAL A 100 -3.72 -2.00 4.72
N ASP A 101 -3.32 -3.02 3.97
CA ASP A 101 -1.94 -3.44 3.83
C ASP A 101 -1.20 -2.53 2.83
N ILE A 102 0.01 -2.12 3.22
CA ILE A 102 0.88 -1.27 2.42
C ILE A 102 2.13 -2.09 2.06
N THR A 103 2.37 -2.26 0.76
CA THR A 103 3.55 -2.94 0.24
C THR A 103 4.43 -1.96 -0.53
N VAL A 104 5.73 -1.99 -0.27
CA VAL A 104 6.68 -1.13 -1.00
C VAL A 104 7.03 -1.76 -2.34
N VAL A 105 7.04 -0.94 -3.37
CA VAL A 105 7.68 -1.24 -4.65
C VAL A 105 9.03 -0.52 -4.75
N THR A 106 10.06 -1.22 -5.21
CA THR A 106 11.41 -0.66 -5.43
C THR A 106 12.06 -1.23 -6.68
N ARG A 107 13.10 -0.56 -7.19
CA ARG A 107 13.89 -1.04 -8.33
C ARG A 107 14.67 -2.29 -7.94
N ASN A 108 14.52 -3.35 -8.73
CA ASN A 108 15.26 -4.58 -8.56
C ASN A 108 16.45 -4.64 -9.52
N TYR A 109 17.61 -4.23 -9.01
CA TYR A 109 18.86 -4.24 -9.78
C TYR A 109 19.42 -5.64 -10.02
N SER A 110 18.95 -6.64 -9.29
CA SER A 110 19.37 -8.05 -9.44
C SER A 110 18.47 -8.83 -10.40
N HIS A 111 17.39 -8.22 -10.88
CA HIS A 111 16.47 -8.86 -11.82
C HIS A 111 17.12 -9.06 -13.20
N PRO A 112 16.92 -10.20 -13.89
CA PRO A 112 17.51 -10.45 -15.22
C PRO A 112 17.11 -9.38 -16.26
N THR A 113 15.88 -8.87 -16.17
CA THR A 113 15.38 -7.77 -17.00
C THR A 113 15.66 -6.44 -16.30
N LYS A 114 16.41 -5.55 -16.97
CA LYS A 114 16.72 -4.20 -16.47
C LYS A 114 15.47 -3.33 -16.37
N GLY A 115 15.44 -2.44 -15.37
CA GLY A 115 14.35 -1.49 -15.19
C GLY A 115 13.12 -2.07 -14.51
N MET A 116 13.24 -3.26 -13.92
CA MET A 116 12.16 -3.91 -13.18
C MET A 116 11.95 -3.25 -11.82
N LEU A 117 10.68 -3.00 -11.50
CA LEU A 117 10.21 -2.73 -10.15
C LEU A 117 9.70 -4.04 -9.54
N SER A 118 9.94 -4.24 -8.25
CA SER A 118 9.62 -5.47 -7.55
C SER A 118 9.12 -5.20 -6.14
N CYS A 119 8.18 -6.02 -5.68
CA CYS A 119 7.76 -6.11 -4.27
C CYS A 119 8.04 -7.50 -3.68
N LYS A 120 7.87 -7.64 -2.36
CA LYS A 120 8.24 -8.83 -1.58
C LYS A 120 7.34 -10.04 -1.82
N ASP A 121 6.10 -9.78 -2.19
CA ASP A 121 5.08 -10.76 -2.55
C ASP A 121 5.35 -11.48 -3.89
N GLY A 122 6.41 -11.10 -4.62
CA GLY A 122 6.81 -11.74 -5.86
C GLY A 122 6.35 -11.02 -7.14
N HIS A 123 5.62 -9.92 -7.05
CA HIS A 123 5.20 -9.18 -8.25
C HIS A 123 6.33 -8.32 -8.82
N ASP A 124 6.37 -8.28 -10.16
CA ASP A 124 7.38 -7.60 -10.96
C ASP A 124 6.71 -6.73 -12.02
N TYR A 125 7.11 -5.46 -12.11
CA TYR A 125 6.53 -4.45 -12.99
C TYR A 125 7.59 -3.80 -13.87
N LEU A 126 7.42 -3.89 -15.18
CA LEU A 126 8.33 -3.24 -16.12
C LEU A 126 8.05 -1.74 -16.15
N VAL A 127 9.06 -0.93 -15.83
CA VAL A 127 8.99 0.50 -16.09
C VAL A 127 9.34 0.74 -17.54
N GLY A 128 8.38 1.19 -18.35
CA GLY A 128 8.60 1.49 -19.76
C GLY A 128 9.74 2.50 -19.94
N LEU A 129 10.64 2.23 -20.90
CA LEU A 129 11.76 3.12 -21.27
C LEU A 129 11.31 4.36 -22.09
N TYR A 130 10.03 4.73 -22.05
CA TYR A 130 9.57 5.99 -22.61
C TYR A 130 9.56 7.03 -21.51
N GLY A 131 10.59 7.89 -21.54
CA GLY A 131 10.75 8.99 -20.62
C GLY A 131 9.52 9.90 -20.55
N HIS A 132 9.34 10.44 -19.33
CA HIS A 132 8.28 11.34 -18.88
C HIS A 132 6.93 10.70 -18.57
N MET A 133 6.75 10.36 -17.28
CA MET A 133 5.49 10.62 -16.58
C MET A 133 5.74 10.68 -15.06
N LEU A 134 5.87 11.89 -14.53
CA LEU A 134 4.94 12.53 -13.58
C LEU A 134 4.96 14.04 -13.90
#